data_AF-A0A1E1WDE0-F1
#
_entry.id   AF-A0A1E1WDE0-F1
#
_cell.length_a   1.000
_cell.length_b   1.000
_cell.length_c   1.000
_cell.angle_alpha   90.00
_cell.angle_beta   90.00
_cell.angle_gamma   90.00
#
_symmetry.space_group_name_H-M   'P 1'
#
loop_
_entity.id
_entity.type
_entity.pdbx_description
1 polymer ?
#
loop_
_entity_poly.entity_id
_entity_poly.type
_entity_poly.pdbx_seq_one_letter_code
_entity_poly.pdbx_strand_id
1 'polypeptide(L)'
;EAQDMFRNANRVTRPEKALILGFMAGSRDNPCPNLGNIVTIKLSENIENVLQSDDTYLTMLSEMHFQMNYNNGQWTRLKKYRHIDGMVPQKIPPGSTVISANNQQPVVSIANQSVS
;
A
#
# COMPACT_ATOMS: atom_id res chain seq x y z
N GLU A 1 -10.82 9.64 -7.99
CA GLU A 1 -11.01 8.31 -7.37
C GLU A 1 -10.48 7.12 -8.17
N ALA A 2 -11.25 6.48 -9.06
CA ALA A 2 -10.80 5.23 -9.72
C ALA A 2 -9.62 5.45 -10.69
N GLN A 3 -9.62 6.58 -11.40
CA GLN A 3 -8.53 6.95 -12.31
C GLN A 3 -7.19 7.13 -11.58
N ASP A 4 -7.20 7.81 -10.42
CA ASP A 4 -6.00 7.99 -9.59
C ASP A 4 -5.51 6.67 -9.01
N MET A 5 -6.44 5.80 -8.63
CA MET A 5 -6.13 4.45 -8.13
C MET A 5 -5.37 3.64 -9.17
N PHE A 6 -5.80 3.67 -10.44
CA PHE A 6 -5.14 2.91 -11.51
C PHE A 6 -3.86 3.55 -12.03
N ARG A 7 -3.66 4.85 -11.83
CA ARG A 7 -2.42 5.54 -12.25
C ARG A 7 -1.18 4.95 -11.60
N ASN A 8 -1.27 4.56 -10.33
CA ASN A 8 -0.16 4.01 -9.55
C ASN A 8 -0.24 2.48 -9.40
N ALA A 9 -1.21 1.84 -10.07
CA ALA A 9 -1.43 0.40 -9.98
C ALA A 9 -0.52 -0.36 -10.96
N ASN A 10 0.39 -1.17 -10.44
CA ASN A 10 1.32 -2.00 -11.23
C ASN A 10 1.03 -3.50 -11.14
N ARG A 11 -0.02 -3.92 -10.40
CA ARG A 11 -0.43 -5.33 -10.26
C ARG A 11 -1.85 -5.65 -10.73
N VAL A 12 -2.61 -4.65 -11.22
CA VAL A 12 -4.02 -4.84 -11.64
C VAL A 12 -4.14 -5.15 -13.12
N THR A 13 -4.78 -6.27 -13.44
CA THR A 13 -5.10 -6.70 -14.79
C THR A 13 -6.36 -6.01 -15.34
N ARG A 14 -6.60 -6.11 -16.66
CA ARG A 14 -7.80 -5.53 -17.28
C ARG A 14 -9.12 -6.11 -16.72
N PRO A 15 -9.29 -7.43 -16.52
CA PRO A 15 -10.49 -7.98 -15.89
C PRO A 15 -10.71 -7.46 -14.46
N GLU A 16 -9.65 -7.35 -13.66
CA GLU A 16 -9.74 -6.81 -12.30
C GLU A 16 -10.13 -5.33 -12.29
N LYS A 17 -9.62 -4.52 -13.22
CA LYS A 17 -10.07 -3.13 -13.39
C LYS A 17 -11.56 -3.06 -13.69
N ALA A 18 -12.06 -3.91 -14.58
CA ALA A 18 -13.49 -3.97 -14.89
C ALA A 18 -14.32 -4.37 -13.67
N LEU A 19 -13.82 -5.31 -12.86
CA LEU A 19 -14.48 -5.73 -11.62
C LEU A 19 -14.57 -4.59 -10.60
N ILE A 20 -13.47 -3.86 -10.37
CA ILE A 20 -13.43 -2.69 -9.47
C ILE A 20 -14.40 -1.62 -9.95
N LEU A 21 -14.38 -1.28 -11.25
CA LEU A 21 -15.28 -0.28 -11.81
C LEU A 21 -16.75 -0.69 -11.70
N GLY A 22 -17.07 -1.95 -11.99
CA GLY A 22 -18.41 -2.50 -11.85
C GLY A 22 -18.92 -2.40 -10.41
N PHE A 23 -18.09 -2.79 -9.43
CA PHE A 23 -18.43 -2.68 -8.01
C PHE A 23 -18.65 -1.22 -7.58
N MET A 24 -17.74 -0.32 -7.96
CA MET A 24 -17.85 1.12 -7.66
C MET A 24 -19.08 1.75 -8.33
N ALA A 25 -19.52 1.24 -9.48
CA ALA A 25 -20.75 1.64 -10.16
C ALA A 25 -22.04 1.02 -9.55
N GLY A 26 -21.91 0.19 -8.50
CA GLY A 26 -23.04 -0.38 -7.78
C GLY A 26 -23.35 -1.83 -8.11
N SER A 27 -22.57 -2.51 -8.96
CA SER A 27 -22.72 -3.94 -9.18
C SER A 27 -22.43 -4.72 -7.90
N ARG A 28 -23.36 -5.61 -7.52
CA ARG A 28 -23.28 -6.47 -6.32
C ARG A 28 -23.29 -7.96 -6.63
N ASP A 29 -23.24 -8.33 -7.90
CA ASP A 29 -23.09 -9.71 -8.30
C ASP A 29 -21.65 -10.15 -8.02
N ASN A 30 -21.47 -10.91 -6.94
CA ASN A 30 -20.16 -11.44 -6.56
C ASN A 30 -19.73 -12.51 -7.58
N PRO A 31 -18.65 -12.31 -8.36
CA PRO A 31 -18.21 -13.29 -9.35
C PRO A 31 -17.66 -14.58 -8.73
N CYS A 32 -17.31 -14.56 -7.44
CA CYS A 32 -16.67 -15.67 -6.73
C CYS A 32 -17.39 -15.96 -5.40
N PRO A 33 -18.69 -16.31 -5.41
CA PRO A 33 -19.49 -16.45 -4.18
C PRO A 33 -18.93 -17.51 -3.22
N ASN A 34 -18.31 -18.56 -3.76
CA ASN A 34 -17.70 -19.64 -2.98
C ASN A 34 -16.47 -19.20 -2.16
N LEU A 35 -15.84 -18.08 -2.54
CA LEU A 35 -14.66 -17.53 -1.84
C LEU A 35 -15.04 -16.48 -0.78
N GLY A 36 -16.35 -16.27 -0.56
CA GLY A 36 -16.89 -15.32 0.40
C GLY A 36 -17.27 -13.98 -0.22
N ASN A 37 -17.91 -13.14 0.59
CA ASN A 37 -18.48 -11.84 0.16
C ASN A 37 -17.46 -10.70 0.12
N ILE A 38 -16.21 -10.97 0.50
CA ILE A 38 -15.15 -9.98 0.49
C ILE A 38 -14.13 -10.37 -0.57
N VAL A 39 -14.02 -9.57 -1.62
CA VAL A 39 -13.03 -9.75 -2.67
C VAL A 39 -11.92 -8.72 -2.48
N THR A 40 -10.67 -9.15 -2.54
CA THR A 40 -9.50 -8.29 -2.39
C THR A 40 -8.63 -8.38 -3.63
N ILE A 41 -8.30 -7.23 -4.24
CA ILE A 41 -7.44 -7.12 -5.41
C ILE A 41 -6.20 -6.32 -5.03
N LYS A 42 -5.01 -6.83 -5.36
CA LYS A 42 -3.76 -6.10 -5.16
C LYS A 42 -3.61 -5.04 -6.27
N LEU A 43 -3.58 -3.77 -5.87
CA LEU A 43 -3.43 -2.63 -6.76
C LEU A 43 -1.98 -2.44 -7.20
N SER A 44 -1.08 -2.37 -6.21
CA SER A 44 0.34 -2.16 -6.46
C SER A 44 1.20 -2.86 -5.43
N GLU A 45 2.46 -3.03 -5.83
CA GLU A 45 3.54 -3.54 -4.99
C GLU A 45 4.81 -2.75 -5.31
N ASN A 46 5.43 -2.17 -4.30
CA ASN A 46 6.64 -1.35 -4.41
C ASN A 46 7.63 -1.72 -3.29
N ILE A 47 8.90 -1.41 -3.48
CA ILE A 47 9.92 -1.49 -2.43
C ILE A 47 10.04 -0.11 -1.80
N GLU A 48 9.91 -0.02 -0.48
CA GLU A 48 10.00 1.23 0.28
C GLU A 48 10.94 1.08 1.47
N ASN A 49 11.72 2.13 1.78
CA ASN A 49 12.50 2.22 3.01
C ASN A 49 11.61 2.81 4.09
N VAL A 50 11.18 1.99 5.05
CA VAL A 50 10.21 2.35 6.08
C VAL A 50 10.92 2.68 7.38
N LEU A 51 10.63 3.86 7.94
CA LEU A 51 11.12 4.28 9.25
C LEU A 51 10.59 3.34 10.35
N GLN A 52 11.50 2.85 11.17
CA GLN A 52 11.22 2.01 12.33
C GLN A 52 11.13 2.86 13.61
N SER A 53 10.65 2.27 14.70
CA SER A 53 10.49 2.97 15.99
C SER A 53 11.80 3.31 16.69
N ASP A 54 12.92 2.72 16.28
CA ASP A 54 14.27 2.89 16.83
C ASP A 54 15.17 3.81 15.97
N ASP A 55 14.55 4.65 15.13
CA ASP A 55 15.24 5.56 14.18
C ASP A 55 16.16 4.85 13.16
N THR A 56 15.91 3.57 12.92
CA THR A 56 16.45 2.84 11.76
C THR A 56 15.44 2.85 10.60
N TYR A 57 15.86 2.40 9.43
CA TYR A 57 14.94 2.07 8.34
C TYR A 57 15.04 0.59 7.98
N LEU A 58 13.94 0.02 7.53
CA LEU A 58 13.89 -1.32 6.94
C LEU A 58 13.34 -1.24 5.53
N THR A 59 14.01 -1.89 4.58
CA THR A 59 13.51 -2.05 3.22
C THR A 59 12.40 -3.11 3.20
N MET A 60 11.17 -2.70 2.85
CA MET A 60 9.97 -3.52 2.93
C MET A 60 9.19 -3.50 1.61
N LEU A 61 8.35 -4.52 1.40
CA LEU A 61 7.35 -4.50 0.33
C LEU A 61 6.11 -3.74 0.79
N SER A 62 5.80 -2.68 0.07
CA SER A 62 4.62 -1.84 0.21
C SER A 62 3.55 -2.30 -0.77
N GLU A 63 2.43 -2.82 -0.25
CA GLU A 63 1.32 -3.34 -1.05
C GLU A 63 0.06 -2.51 -0.86
N MET A 64 -0.51 -2.01 -1.95
CA MET A 64 -1.84 -1.41 -1.94
C MET A 64 -2.89 -2.44 -2.35
N HIS A 65 -3.98 -2.55 -1.59
CA HIS A 65 -5.09 -3.44 -1.88
C HIS A 65 -6.40 -2.67 -1.98
N PHE A 66 -7.28 -3.13 -2.86
CA PHE A 66 -8.68 -2.72 -2.94
C PHE A 66 -9.55 -3.87 -2.44
N GLN A 67 -10.29 -3.63 -1.36
CA GLN A 67 -11.17 -4.62 -0.77
C GLN A 67 -12.62 -4.20 -0.99
N MET A 68 -13.41 -5.10 -1.58
CA MET A 68 -14.82 -4.92 -1.92
C MET A 68 -15.66 -5.84 -1.08
N ASN A 69 -16.61 -5.30 -0.32
CA ASN A 69 -17.58 -6.07 0.44
C ASN A 69 -18.90 -6.10 -0.33
N TYR A 70 -19.22 -7.25 -0.93
CA TYR A 70 -20.42 -7.46 -1.73
C TYR A 70 -21.71 -7.52 -0.91
N ASN A 71 -21.64 -7.76 0.41
CA ASN A 71 -22.83 -7.76 1.27
C ASN A 71 -23.40 -6.36 1.47
N ASN A 72 -22.54 -5.36 1.68
CA ASN A 72 -22.98 -4.01 2.02
C ASN A 72 -22.56 -2.96 0.98
N GLY A 73 -21.73 -3.32 0.00
CA GLY A 73 -21.25 -2.40 -1.03
C GLY A 73 -20.11 -1.48 -0.62
N GLN A 74 -19.60 -1.65 0.58
CA GLN A 74 -18.49 -0.83 1.05
C GLN A 74 -17.20 -1.33 0.43
N TRP A 75 -16.29 -0.40 0.18
CA TRP A 75 -14.93 -0.72 -0.20
C TRP A 75 -13.95 0.04 0.66
N THR A 76 -12.74 -0.49 0.76
CA THR A 76 -11.61 0.20 1.40
C THR A 76 -10.33 0.00 0.61
N ARG A 77 -9.43 0.98 0.71
CA ARG A 77 -8.05 0.85 0.25
C ARG A 77 -7.16 0.60 1.45
N LEU A 78 -6.35 -0.43 1.38
CA LEU A 78 -5.47 -0.83 2.47
C LEU A 78 -4.02 -0.90 2.00
N LYS A 79 -3.14 -0.10 2.62
CA LYS A 79 -1.69 -0.25 2.49
C LYS A 79 -1.21 -1.27 3.51
N LYS A 80 -0.40 -2.23 3.09
CA LYS A 80 0.28 -3.20 3.96
C LYS A 80 1.77 -3.18 3.69
N TYR A 81 2.56 -3.28 4.74
CA TYR A 81 3.99 -3.53 4.62
C TYR A 81 4.29 -4.99 4.95
N ARG A 82 5.08 -5.64 4.11
CA ARG A 82 5.62 -6.97 4.36
C ARG A 82 7.14 -6.93 4.41
N HIS A 83 7.70 -7.74 5.29
CA HIS A 83 9.14 -7.95 5.35
C HIS A 83 9.61 -8.62 4.07
N ILE A 84 10.76 -8.18 3.58
CA ILE A 84 11.50 -8.86 2.52
C ILE A 84 12.52 -9.75 3.23
N ASP A 85 12.60 -11.01 2.83
CA ASP A 85 13.55 -11.95 3.43
C ASP A 85 14.99 -11.46 3.27
N GLY A 86 15.79 -11.63 4.32
CA GLY A 86 17.18 -11.15 4.40
C GLY A 86 17.36 -9.65 4.58
N MET A 87 16.30 -8.83 4.58
CA MET A 87 16.41 -7.40 4.92
C MET A 87 16.43 -7.21 6.43
N VAL A 88 17.38 -6.42 6.90
CA VAL A 88 17.56 -6.08 8.32
C VAL A 88 17.57 -4.56 8.51
N PRO A 89 17.13 -4.07 9.69
CA PRO A 89 17.12 -2.63 9.95
C PRO A 89 18.50 -1.99 9.81
N GLN A 90 18.56 -0.80 9.21
CA GLN A 90 19.77 -0.05 8.89
C GLN A 90 19.71 1.36 9.48
N LYS A 91 20.86 1.91 9.87
CA LYS A 91 20.95 3.32 10.28
C LYS A 91 20.58 4.23 9.12
N ILE A 92 19.84 5.31 9.40
CA ILE A 92 19.44 6.29 8.39
C ILE A 92 20.61 7.23 8.11
N PRO A 93 21.16 7.27 6.88
CA PRO A 93 22.20 8.24 6.55
C PRO A 93 21.65 9.69 6.53
N PRO A 94 22.45 10.69 6.93
CA PRO A 94 22.02 12.10 6.88
C PRO A 94 21.54 12.50 5.48
N GLY A 95 20.43 13.24 5.40
CA GLY A 95 19.83 13.65 4.12
C GLY A 95 19.04 12.56 3.39
N SER A 96 18.94 11.35 3.95
CA SER A 96 18.12 10.29 3.37
C SER A 96 16.63 10.55 3.58
N THR A 97 15.82 10.13 2.61
CA THR A 97 14.36 10.14 2.71
C THR A 97 13.86 8.72 3.01
N VAL A 98 13.06 8.58 4.07
CA VAL A 98 12.41 7.33 4.48
C VAL A 98 10.90 7.54 4.59
N ILE A 99 10.11 6.48 4.53
CA ILE A 99 8.64 6.55 4.63
C ILE A 99 8.21 6.29 6.07
N SER A 100 7.45 7.21 6.66
CA SER A 100 6.79 6.95 7.94
C SER A 100 5.63 5.96 7.74
N ALA A 101 5.63 4.83 8.45
CA ALA A 101 4.56 3.84 8.34
C ALA A 101 3.19 4.40 8.75
N ASN A 102 3.15 5.29 9.76
CA ASN A 102 1.91 5.82 10.35
C ASN A 102 1.17 6.75 9.39
N ASN A 103 1.90 7.65 8.72
CA ASN A 103 1.29 8.68 7.87
C ASN A 103 1.58 8.47 6.37
N GLN A 104 2.37 7.46 6.02
CA GLN A 104 2.74 7.12 4.63
C GLN A 104 3.38 8.30 3.87
N GLN A 105 3.95 9.26 4.60
CA GLN A 105 4.63 10.42 4.05
C GLN A 105 6.15 10.25 4.09
N PRO A 106 6.87 10.80 3.11
CA PRO A 106 8.32 10.89 3.16
C PRO A 106 8.78 11.78 4.33
N VAL A 107 9.80 11.31 5.05
CA VAL A 107 10.48 12.03 6.13
C VAL A 107 11.95 12.14 5.75
N VAL A 108 12.49 13.35 5.79
CA VAL A 108 13.91 13.61 5.55
C VAL A 108 14.65 13.56 6.87
N SER A 109 15.71 12.75 6.97
CA SER A 109 16.60 12.77 8.13
C SER A 109 17.41 14.06 8.10
N ILE A 110 17.10 14.97 9.02
CA ILE A 110 17.83 16.23 9.18
C ILE A 110 19.15 15.90 9.88
N ALA A 111 20.28 16.25 9.28
CA ALA A 111 21.54 16.21 9.99
C ALA A 111 21.41 17.12 11.21
N ASN A 112 21.65 16.58 12.42
CA ASN A 112 21.92 17.43 13.58
C ASN A 112 23.11 18.32 13.21
N GLN A 113 22.84 19.57 12.82
CA GLN A 113 23.82 20.61 12.94
C GLN A 113 24.04 20.77 14.43
N SER A 114 25.14 20.17 14.91
CA SER A 114 25.74 20.53 16.18
C SER A 114 25.99 22.03 16.13
N VAL A 115 25.07 22.81 16.73
CA VAL A 115 25.30 24.21 17.03
C VAL A 115 26.31 24.19 18.16
N SER A 116 27.56 24.49 17.80
CA SER A 116 28.68 24.76 18.70
C SER A 116 28.40 25.96 19.58
#